data_AF-A0A9E4Q8Y4-F1
#
_entry.id   AF-A0A9E4Q8Y4-F1
#
_cell.length_a   1.000
_cell.length_b   1.000
_cell.length_c   1.000
_cell.angle_alpha   90.00
_cell.angle_beta   90.00
_cell.angle_gamma   90.00
#
_symmetry.space_group_name_H-M   'P 1'
#
loop_
_entity.id
_entity.type
_entity.pdbx_description
1 polymer ?
#
loop_
_entity_poly.entity_id
_entity_poly.type
_entity_poly.pdbx_seq_one_letter_code
_entity_poly.pdbx_strand_id
1 'polypeptide(L)' 'MSLYLMSIYGDEENAKNFDREYEASGKKMNRGKSCVRFKKLDDLPLDVIGNAVASTPLAAFIEMYENSRRRQE' A
#
# COMPACT_ATOMS: atom_id res chain seq x y z
N MET A 1 10.29 2.55 -12.37
CA MET A 1 9.18 3.40 -11.88
C MET A 1 8.82 2.97 -10.46
N SER A 2 8.10 3.82 -9.72
CA SER A 2 7.68 3.53 -8.36
C SER A 2 6.24 3.97 -8.15
N LEU A 3 5.42 3.10 -7.55
CA LEU A 3 4.08 3.41 -7.08
C LEU A 3 4.12 3.58 -5.56
N TYR A 4 3.54 4.65 -5.03
CA TYR A 4 3.47 4.90 -3.60
C TYR A 4 2.07 4.62 -3.07
N LEU A 5 1.98 3.76 -2.05
CA LEU A 5 0.75 3.32 -1.41
C LEU A 5 0.77 3.75 0.06
N MET A 6 0.49 5.03 0.29
CA MET A 6 0.55 5.63 1.62
C MET A 6 -0.55 5.13 2.56
N SER A 7 -1.71 4.76 2.01
CA SER A 7 -2.82 4.17 2.75
C SER A 7 -2.41 2.86 3.44
N ILE A 8 -1.73 1.99 2.69
CA ILE A 8 -1.20 0.73 3.19
C ILE A 8 -0.06 0.95 4.18
N TYR A 9 0.80 1.96 3.95
CA TYR A 9 1.92 2.23 4.86
C TYR A 9 1.48 2.64 6.26
N GLY A 10 0.39 3.38 6.39
CA GLY A 10 -0.10 3.86 7.69
C GLY A 10 -0.92 2.83 8.49
N ASP A 11 -1.18 1.65 7.90
CA ASP A 11 -1.97 0.58 8.51
C ASP A 11 -1.22 -0.75 8.38
N GLU A 12 -0.69 -1.24 9.49
CA GLU A 12 0.11 -2.47 9.52
C GLU A 12 -0.65 -3.72 9.11
N GLU A 13 -1.96 -3.80 9.36
CA GLU A 13 -2.78 -4.94 8.97
C GLU A 13 -2.96 -4.98 7.46
N ASN A 14 -3.30 -3.83 6.88
CA ASN A 14 -3.39 -3.67 5.43
C ASN A 14 -2.03 -3.92 4.75
N ALA A 15 -0.92 -3.50 5.36
CA ALA A 15 0.43 -3.80 4.85
C ALA A 15 0.73 -5.30 4.81
N LYS A 16 0.36 -6.05 5.86
CA LYS A 16 0.55 -7.52 5.90
C LYS A 16 -0.33 -8.23 4.88
N ASN A 17 -1.59 -7.80 4.73
CA ASN A 17 -2.49 -8.36 3.73
C ASN A 17 -1.98 -8.11 2.30
N PHE A 18 -1.48 -6.90 2.03
CA PHE A 18 -0.86 -6.56 0.75
C PHE A 18 0.34 -7.46 0.43
N ASP A 19 1.27 -7.65 1.38
CA ASP A 19 2.44 -8.51 1.17
C ASP A 19 2.03 -9.95 0.83
N ARG A 20 1.05 -10.50 1.57
CA ARG A 20 0.53 -11.85 1.33
C ARG A 20 -0.08 -11.99 -0.06
N GLU A 21 -0.92 -11.04 -0.47
CA GLU A 21 -1.55 -11.07 -1.80
C GLU A 21 -0.53 -10.86 -2.93
N TYR A 22 0.46 -9.99 -2.71
CA TYR A 22 1.52 -9.75 -3.68
C TYR A 22 2.38 -11.00 -3.88
N GLU A 23 2.78 -11.68 -2.80
CA GLU A 23 3.51 -12.95 -2.88
C GLU A 23 2.69 -14.03 -3.59
N ALA A 24 1.39 -14.13 -3.29
CA ALA A 24 0.48 -15.07 -3.94
C ALA A 24 0.33 -14.82 -5.46
N SER A 25 0.54 -13.58 -5.92
CA SER A 25 0.51 -13.25 -7.35
C SER A 25 1.65 -13.88 -8.16
N GLY A 26 2.70 -14.38 -7.49
CA GLY A 26 3.90 -14.93 -8.13
C GLY A 26 4.81 -13.88 -8.77
N LYS A 27 4.43 -12.59 -8.74
CA LYS A 27 5.27 -11.50 -9.26
C LYS A 27 6.35 -11.12 -8.24
N LYS A 28 7.54 -10.77 -8.74
CA LYS A 28 8.66 -10.38 -7.88
C LYS A 28 8.32 -9.09 -7.14
N MET A 29 8.22 -9.18 -5.81
CA MET A 29 8.03 -8.00 -4.97
C MET A 29 9.35 -7.24 -4.80
N ASN A 30 9.37 -5.96 -5.18
CA ASN A 30 10.45 -5.02 -4.87
C ASN A 30 9.85 -3.80 -4.18
N ARG A 31 9.63 -3.92 -2.87
CA ARG A 31 8.91 -2.95 -2.06
C ARG A 31 9.84 -2.32 -1.01
N GLY A 32 9.71 -1.00 -0.82
CA GLY A 32 10.15 -0.31 0.41
C GLY A 32 8.93 -0.01 1.29
N LYS A 33 9.12 0.69 2.42
CA LYS A 33 8.04 0.92 3.41
C LYS A 33 6.69 1.35 2.80
N SER A 34 6.71 2.31 1.87
CA SER A 34 5.51 2.86 1.23
C SER A 34 5.48 2.74 -0.29
N CYS A 35 6.50 2.16 -0.92
CA CYS A 35 6.61 2.16 -2.39
C CYS A 35 6.87 0.78 -2.98
N VAL A 36 6.29 0.52 -4.14
CA VAL A 36 6.54 -0.67 -4.96
C VAL A 36 7.24 -0.24 -6.23
N ARG A 37 8.41 -0.83 -6.49
CA ARG A 37 9.27 -0.52 -7.65
C ARG A 37 9.07 -1.58 -8.73
N PHE A 38 8.91 -1.12 -9.97
CA PHE A 38 8.68 -1.99 -11.13
C PHE A 38 9.37 -1.43 -12.37
N LYS A 39 9.69 -2.29 -13.34
CA LYS A 39 10.31 -1.90 -14.61
C LYS A 39 9.27 -1.73 -15.72
N LYS A 40 8.30 -2.64 -15.78
CA LYS A 40 7.17 -2.62 -16.71
C LYS A 40 5.85 -2.76 -15.94
N LEU A 41 4.74 -2.27 -16.48
CA LEU A 41 3.43 -2.41 -15.84
C LEU A 41 3.03 -3.87 -15.64
N ASP A 42 3.44 -4.74 -16.57
CA ASP A 42 3.20 -6.19 -16.46
C ASP A 42 3.92 -6.85 -15.26
N ASP A 43 4.91 -6.19 -14.67
CA ASP A 43 5.57 -6.67 -13.45
C ASP A 43 4.73 -6.41 -12.18
N LEU A 44 3.69 -5.57 -12.26
CA LEU A 44 2.79 -5.26 -11.15
C LEU A 44 1.56 -6.17 -11.16
N PRO A 45 1.17 -6.76 -10.02
CA PRO A 45 -0.10 -7.45 -9.91
C PRO A 45 -1.22 -6.42 -9.76
N LEU A 46 -1.72 -5.91 -10.89
CA LEU A 46 -2.66 -4.79 -10.91
C LEU A 46 -3.94 -5.05 -10.09
N ASP A 47 -4.42 -6.29 -10.05
CA ASP A 47 -5.58 -6.66 -9.22
C ASP A 47 -5.30 -6.48 -7.73
N VAL A 48 -4.12 -6.91 -7.26
CA VAL A 48 -3.67 -6.72 -5.87
C VAL A 48 -3.50 -5.23 -5.56
N ILE A 49 -2.92 -4.46 -6.50
CA ILE A 49 -2.82 -3.00 -6.35
C ILE A 49 -4.21 -2.37 -6.24
N GLY A 50 -5.16 -2.77 -7.09
CA GLY A 50 -6.53 -2.25 -7.08
C GLY A 50 -7.25 -2.54 -5.76
N ASN A 51 -7.16 -3.78 -5.27
CA ASN A 51 -7.71 -4.18 -3.98
C ASN A 51 -7.14 -3.34 -2.84
N ALA A 52 -5.84 -3.09 -2.86
CA ALA A 52 -5.16 -2.37 -1.80
C ALA A 52 -5.41 -0.84 -1.84
N VAL A 53 -5.76 -0.29 -3.00
CA VAL A 53 -6.27 1.09 -3.10
C VAL A 53 -7.71 1.15 -2.59
N ALA A 54 -8.53 0.14 -2.90
CA ALA A 54 -9.92 0.07 -2.46
C ALA A 54 -10.09 -0.27 -0.96
N SER A 55 -9.08 -0.87 -0.33
CA SER A 55 -9.16 -1.31 1.07
C SER A 55 -9.19 -0.17 2.09
N THR A 56 -8.84 1.05 1.68
CA THR A 56 -8.86 2.23 2.57
C THR A 56 -9.89 3.25 2.08
N PRO A 57 -11.04 3.39 2.76
CA PRO A 57 -11.98 4.47 2.49
C PRO A 57 -11.34 5.85 2.66
N LEU A 58 -11.78 6.83 1.85
CA LEU A 58 -11.22 8.19 1.88
C LEU A 58 -11.27 8.82 3.29
N ALA A 59 -12.41 8.69 3.98
CA ALA A 59 -12.57 9.24 5.34
C ALA A 59 -11.56 8.64 6.33
N ALA A 60 -11.34 7.32 6.27
CA ALA A 60 -10.35 6.64 7.12
C ALA A 60 -8.92 7.09 6.78
N PHE A 61 -8.61 7.31 5.50
CA PHE A 61 -7.32 7.84 5.09
C PHE A 61 -7.05 9.26 5.63
N ILE A 62 -8.07 10.14 5.59
CA ILE A 62 -7.98 11.50 6.14
C ILE A 62 -7.74 11.45 7.66
N GLU A 63 -8.53 10.65 8.38
CA GLU A 63 -8.39 10.48 9.83
C GLU A 63 -6.99 9.97 10.22
N MET A 64 -6.50 8.95 9.52
CA MET A 64 -5.15 8.41 9.71
C MET A 64 -4.08 9.49 9.49
N TYR A 65 -4.21 10.28 8.43
CA TYR A 65 -3.29 11.38 8.15
C TYR A 65 -3.30 12.44 9.26
N GLU A 66 -4.48 12.89 9.69
CA GLU A 66 -4.61 13.89 10.75
C GLU A 66 -4.04 13.40 12.08
N ASN A 67 -4.31 12.13 12.45
CA ASN A 67 -3.76 11.50 13.64
C ASN A 67 -2.23 11.44 13.61
N SER A 68 -1.62 11.18 12.45
CA SER A 68 -0.14 11.19 12.30
C SER A 68 0.49 12.57 12.50
N ARG A 69 -0.31 13.65 12.43
CA ARG A 69 0.13 15.05 12.55
C ARG A 69 -0.29 15.71 13.86
N ARG A 70 -1.12 15.03 14.66
CA ARG A 70 -1.51 15.51 15.98
C ARG A 70 -0.26 15.56 16.87
N ARG A 71 0.13 16.76 17.31
CA ARG A 71 1.14 16.90 18.35
C ARG A 71 0.60 16.25 19.62
N GLN A 72 1.37 15.35 20.21
CA GLN A 72 1.12 14.92 21.58
C GLN A 72 1.74 15.98 22.47
N GLU A 73 0.89 16.71 23.20
CA GLU A 73 1.31 17.60 24.29
C GLU A 73 1.55 16.80 25.57
#